data_AF-A0A2G9TD59-F1
#
_entry.id   AF-A0A2G9TD59-F1
#
_cell.length_a   1.000
_cell.length_b   1.000
_cell.length_c   1.000
_cell.angle_alpha   90.00
_cell.angle_beta   90.00
_cell.angle_gamma   90.00
#
_symmetry.space_group_name_H-M   'P 1'
#
loop_
_entity.id
_entity.type
_entity.pdbx_description
1 polymer ?
#
loop_
_entity_poly.entity_id
_entity_poly.type
_entity_poly.pdbx_seq_one_letter_code
_entity_poly.pdbx_strand_id
1 'polypeptide(L)'
;ELAVTMSSLNMSYSLVVMTYDRLYAIRDPYGNRPLCVGTIYDPGLKPATPIAYIAASETCALPNSAKLNFEVQPGEIVEISRKGIRSVYQMKPQSPQAMCIFEFVYFARNDSIMQGQQIQTVRRPALLKNAATFAEGRNSPQKENIT
;
A
#
# COMPACT_ATOMS: atom_id res chain seq x y z
N GLU A 1 1.11 -19.13 17.04
CA GLU A 1 0.86 -19.51 15.63
C GLU A 1 1.26 -18.43 14.62
N LEU A 2 0.46 -17.39 14.35
CA LEU A 2 0.74 -16.43 13.25
C LEU A 2 2.16 -15.83 13.27
N ALA A 3 2.64 -15.40 14.43
CA ALA A 3 4.01 -14.86 14.58
C ALA A 3 5.10 -15.89 14.28
N VAL A 4 4.90 -17.16 14.68
CA VAL A 4 5.84 -18.27 14.44
C VAL A 4 5.88 -18.63 12.96
N THR A 5 4.72 -18.65 12.30
CA THR A 5 4.61 -18.85 10.85
C THR A 5 5.34 -17.73 10.10
N MET A 6 5.11 -16.47 10.48
CA MET A 6 5.81 -15.33 9.87
C MET A 6 7.33 -15.43 10.00
N SER A 7 7.86 -15.82 11.17
CA SER A 7 9.31 -15.98 11.34
C SER A 7 9.91 -17.14 10.54
N SER A 8 9.07 -18.09 10.09
CA SER A 8 9.52 -19.30 9.39
C SER A 8 9.43 -19.19 7.87
N LEU A 9 8.73 -18.17 7.35
CA LEU A 9 8.48 -18.01 5.92
C LEU A 9 9.35 -16.88 5.32
N ASN A 10 10.14 -17.22 4.31
CA ASN A 10 10.86 -16.25 3.47
C ASN A 10 10.04 -15.97 2.20
N MET A 11 8.93 -15.25 2.35
CA MET A 11 8.01 -14.93 1.25
C MET A 11 7.50 -13.49 1.35
N SER A 12 6.97 -13.00 0.23
CA SER A 12 6.31 -11.70 0.10
C SER A 12 4.80 -11.89 0.24
N TYR A 13 4.16 -11.22 1.19
CA TYR A 13 2.73 -11.37 1.44
C TYR A 13 2.12 -10.19 2.21
N SER A 14 0.88 -9.89 1.84
CA SER A 14 -0.08 -9.12 2.64
C SER A 14 -1.29 -10.02 2.84
N LEU A 15 -1.61 -10.36 4.09
CA LEU A 15 -2.65 -11.34 4.42
C LEU A 15 -3.70 -10.73 5.33
N VAL A 16 -4.95 -11.11 5.12
CA VAL A 16 -6.03 -10.92 6.09
C VAL A 16 -6.53 -12.28 6.54
N VAL A 17 -6.47 -12.56 7.85
CA VAL A 17 -6.97 -13.81 8.44
C VAL A 17 -8.16 -13.49 9.33
N MET A 18 -9.26 -14.19 9.14
CA MET A 18 -10.46 -14.03 9.96
C MET A 18 -10.59 -15.17 10.97
N THR A 19 -10.90 -14.81 12.20
CA THR A 19 -11.39 -15.74 13.24
C THR A 19 -12.84 -15.42 13.57
N TYR A 20 -13.42 -16.11 14.54
CA TYR A 20 -14.83 -15.92 14.92
C TYR A 20 -15.17 -14.46 15.31
N ASP A 21 -14.27 -13.77 16.01
CA ASP A 21 -14.51 -12.43 16.57
C ASP A 21 -13.54 -11.35 16.07
N ARG A 22 -12.56 -11.70 15.22
CA ARG A 22 -11.43 -10.82 14.85
C ARG A 22 -10.99 -10.99 13.41
N LEU A 23 -10.37 -9.94 12.90
CA LEU A 23 -9.59 -9.93 11.66
C LEU A 23 -8.12 -9.60 12.01
N TYR A 24 -7.18 -10.29 11.38
CA TYR A 24 -5.76 -10.02 11.50
C TYR A 24 -5.21 -9.56 10.15
N ALA A 25 -4.69 -8.35 10.09
CA ALA A 25 -3.98 -7.81 8.93
C ALA A 25 -2.47 -7.99 9.16
N ILE A 26 -1.80 -8.70 8.25
CA ILE A 26 -0.44 -9.19 8.43
C ILE A 26 0.40 -8.79 7.22
N ARG A 27 1.57 -8.22 7.47
CA ARG A 27 2.52 -7.85 6.42
C ARG A 27 3.85 -8.56 6.62
N ASP A 28 4.44 -9.05 5.54
CA ASP A 28 5.72 -9.75 5.58
C ASP A 28 6.86 -8.88 6.18
N PRO A 29 7.92 -9.49 6.76
CA PRO A 29 9.01 -8.75 7.41
C PRO A 29 9.81 -7.80 6.52
N TYR A 30 9.76 -7.98 5.20
CA TYR A 30 10.40 -7.10 4.22
C TYR A 30 9.48 -5.97 3.75
N GLY A 31 8.18 -6.06 4.01
CA GLY A 31 7.18 -5.07 3.65
C GLY A 31 6.94 -4.97 2.15
N ASN A 32 7.09 -6.09 1.42
CA ASN A 32 7.13 -6.06 -0.04
C ASN A 32 5.78 -5.71 -0.67
N ARG A 33 4.70 -6.32 -0.17
CA ARG A 33 3.33 -6.00 -0.60
C ARG A 33 2.70 -4.92 0.27
N PRO A 34 1.86 -4.04 -0.30
CA PRO A 34 1.19 -2.99 0.47
C PRO A 34 0.00 -3.58 1.26
N LEU A 35 -0.30 -2.97 2.39
CA LEU A 35 -1.46 -3.29 3.22
C LEU A 35 -1.77 -2.08 4.10
N CYS A 36 -3.00 -1.59 4.05
CA CYS A 36 -3.47 -0.47 4.86
C CYS A 36 -4.75 -0.82 5.60
N VAL A 37 -4.99 -0.11 6.70
CA VAL A 37 -6.18 -0.26 7.53
C VAL A 37 -6.93 1.06 7.59
N GLY A 38 -8.25 0.98 7.49
CA GLY A 38 -9.16 2.11 7.56
C GLY A 38 -10.35 1.87 8.49
N THR A 39 -11.04 2.95 8.82
CA THR A 39 -12.25 2.95 9.65
C THR A 39 -13.37 3.64 8.90
N ILE A 40 -14.51 2.96 8.75
CA ILE A 40 -15.72 3.50 8.12
C ILE A 40 -16.56 4.19 9.20
N TYR A 41 -16.99 5.42 8.92
CA TYR A 41 -17.87 6.19 9.77
C TYR A 41 -19.21 6.43 9.10
N ASP A 42 -20.27 6.54 9.91
CA ASP A 42 -21.56 7.04 9.44
C ASP A 42 -21.54 8.58 9.44
N PRO A 43 -21.72 9.24 8.29
CA PRO A 43 -21.74 10.71 8.21
C PRO A 43 -22.92 11.35 8.96
N GLY A 44 -23.99 10.60 9.24
CA GLY A 44 -25.18 11.07 9.95
C GLY A 44 -25.10 10.95 11.48
N LEU A 45 -24.17 10.15 12.03
CA LEU A 45 -24.05 9.93 13.48
C LEU A 45 -23.12 10.96 14.14
N LYS A 46 -23.60 11.59 15.21
CA LYS A 46 -22.81 12.47 16.09
C LYS A 46 -22.92 11.97 17.54
N PRO A 47 -21.80 11.65 18.22
CA PRO A 47 -20.41 11.74 17.75
C PRO A 47 -20.09 10.71 16.65
N ALA A 48 -19.07 11.02 15.85
CA ALA A 48 -18.61 10.14 14.77
C ALA A 48 -18.23 8.76 15.33
N THR A 49 -19.07 7.77 15.06
CA THR A 49 -18.94 6.42 15.60
C THR A 49 -18.48 5.48 14.48
N PRO A 50 -17.40 4.70 14.67
CA PRO A 50 -17.01 3.66 13.73
C PRO A 50 -18.13 2.64 13.52
N ILE A 51 -18.51 2.40 12.26
CA ILE A 51 -19.49 1.37 11.90
C ILE A 51 -18.82 0.10 11.36
N ALA A 52 -17.61 0.22 10.80
CA ALA A 52 -16.82 -0.90 10.33
C ALA A 52 -15.33 -0.55 10.27
N TYR A 53 -14.51 -1.60 10.18
CA TYR A 53 -13.08 -1.51 9.91
C TYR A 53 -12.78 -2.22 8.59
N ILE A 54 -11.80 -1.72 7.86
CA ILE A 54 -11.40 -2.26 6.56
C ILE A 54 -9.89 -2.47 6.52
N ALA A 55 -9.45 -3.57 5.92
CA ALA A 55 -8.06 -3.78 5.53
C ALA A 55 -8.02 -3.99 4.02
N ALA A 56 -7.10 -3.34 3.34
CA ALA A 56 -6.99 -3.39 1.88
C ALA A 56 -5.54 -3.28 1.43
N SER A 57 -5.22 -3.81 0.25
CA SER A 57 -3.89 -3.64 -0.35
C SER A 57 -3.62 -2.19 -0.74
N GLU A 58 -4.66 -1.43 -1.09
CA GLU A 58 -4.56 -0.07 -1.61
C GLU A 58 -5.56 0.87 -0.96
N THR A 59 -5.18 2.14 -0.79
CA THR A 59 -6.07 3.14 -0.19
C THR A 59 -7.24 3.51 -1.09
N CYS A 60 -7.15 3.30 -2.40
CA CYS A 60 -8.27 3.56 -3.31
C CYS A 60 -9.48 2.63 -3.06
N ALA A 61 -9.27 1.49 -2.38
CA ALA A 61 -10.35 0.58 -1.99
C ALA A 61 -11.13 1.08 -0.77
N LEU A 62 -10.64 2.10 -0.06
CA LEU A 62 -11.35 2.71 1.05
C LEU A 62 -12.45 3.63 0.47
N PRO A 63 -13.73 3.45 0.85
CA PRO A 63 -14.78 4.34 0.41
C PRO A 63 -14.59 5.75 0.97
N ASN A 64 -15.26 6.74 0.38
CA ASN A 64 -15.16 8.14 0.85
C ASN A 64 -15.60 8.34 2.31
N SER A 65 -16.45 7.45 2.85
CA SER A 65 -16.85 7.43 4.26
C SER A 65 -15.81 6.82 5.19
N ALA A 66 -14.73 6.25 4.64
CA ALA A 66 -13.64 5.67 5.40
C ALA A 66 -12.51 6.68 5.61
N LYS A 67 -11.97 6.67 6.83
CA LYS A 67 -10.69 7.31 7.15
C LYS A 67 -9.59 6.27 7.06
N LEU A 68 -8.53 6.58 6.32
CA LEU A 68 -7.27 5.84 6.40
C LEU A 68 -6.69 5.99 7.81
N ASN A 69 -6.47 4.89 8.53
CA ASN A 69 -5.83 4.91 9.84
C ASN A 69 -4.30 4.92 9.69
N PHE A 70 -3.75 3.90 9.03
CA PHE A 70 -2.31 3.72 8.82
C PHE A 70 -2.02 2.61 7.79
N GLU A 71 -0.79 2.59 7.29
CA GLU A 71 -0.21 1.45 6.57
C GLU A 71 0.36 0.44 7.58
N VAL A 72 0.08 -0.85 7.39
CA VAL A 72 0.61 -1.93 8.23
C VAL A 72 2.12 -1.99 8.03
N GLN A 73 2.89 -2.00 9.11
CA GLN A 73 4.35 -1.97 9.04
C GLN A 73 4.94 -3.32 8.63
N PRO A 74 6.15 -3.35 8.05
CA PRO A 74 6.84 -4.61 7.75
C PRO A 74 6.97 -5.49 9.00
N GLY A 75 6.53 -6.75 8.92
CA GLY A 75 6.56 -7.69 10.03
C GLY A 75 5.52 -7.42 11.14
N GLU A 76 4.53 -6.58 10.87
CA GLU A 76 3.46 -6.26 11.82
C GLU A 76 2.26 -7.20 11.67
N ILE A 77 1.65 -7.54 12.81
CA ILE A 77 0.34 -8.18 12.90
C ILE A 77 -0.60 -7.21 13.61
N VAL A 78 -1.62 -6.76 12.89
CA VAL A 78 -2.66 -5.85 13.37
C VAL A 78 -3.93 -6.64 13.64
N GLU A 79 -4.44 -6.57 14.86
CA GLU A 79 -5.74 -7.10 15.23
C GLU A 79 -6.82 -6.04 15.05
N ILE A 80 -7.89 -6.44 14.39
CA ILE A 80 -9.10 -5.65 14.15
C ILE A 80 -10.26 -6.41 14.80
N SER A 81 -10.94 -5.78 15.74
CA SER A 81 -12.06 -6.38 16.49
C SER A 81 -13.14 -5.35 16.78
N ARG A 82 -14.23 -5.77 17.42
CA ARG A 82 -15.26 -4.86 17.95
C ARG A 82 -14.72 -3.83 18.95
N LYS A 83 -13.56 -4.08 19.55
CA LYS A 83 -12.89 -3.14 20.49
C LYS A 83 -12.02 -2.10 19.78
N GLY A 84 -11.85 -2.21 18.46
CA GLY A 84 -11.00 -1.34 17.67
C GLY A 84 -9.84 -2.05 16.99
N ILE A 85 -8.88 -1.24 16.56
CA ILE A 85 -7.68 -1.65 15.83
C ILE A 85 -6.47 -1.52 16.75
N ARG A 86 -5.61 -2.53 16.82
CA ARG A 86 -4.34 -2.45 17.56
C ARG A 86 -3.26 -3.35 16.96
N SER A 87 -2.01 -2.93 17.07
CA SER A 87 -0.87 -3.80 16.81
C SER A 87 -0.75 -4.83 17.93
N VAL A 88 -0.68 -6.11 17.60
CA VAL A 88 -0.55 -7.22 18.58
C VAL A 88 0.80 -7.91 18.51
N TYR A 89 1.55 -7.69 17.42
CA TYR A 89 2.89 -8.22 17.25
C TYR A 89 3.67 -7.39 16.25
N GLN A 90 4.95 -7.19 16.52
CA GLN A 90 5.89 -6.52 15.63
C GLN A 90 7.20 -7.32 15.59
N MET A 91 7.50 -7.92 14.45
CA MET A 91 8.84 -8.46 14.18
C MET A 91 9.81 -7.30 13.95
N LYS A 92 11.08 -7.49 14.28
CA LYS A 92 12.12 -6.56 13.82
C LYS A 92 12.07 -6.49 12.28
N PRO A 93 11.83 -5.30 11.68
CA PRO A 93 11.82 -5.19 10.23
C PRO A 93 13.13 -5.65 9.62
N GLN A 94 13.05 -6.41 8.53
CA GLN A 94 14.25 -6.83 7.81
C GLN A 94 14.81 -5.67 6.98
N SER A 95 16.13 -5.63 6.85
CA SER A 95 16.85 -4.62 6.08
C SER A 95 17.65 -5.30 4.95
N PRO A 96 17.60 -4.78 3.71
CA PRO A 96 16.79 -3.64 3.28
C PRO A 96 15.29 -3.98 3.25
N GLN A 97 14.44 -2.96 3.47
CA GLN A 97 13.02 -3.08 3.15
C GLN A 97 12.88 -3.28 1.63
N ALA A 98 11.94 -4.13 1.23
CA ALA A 98 11.82 -4.60 -0.15
C ALA A 98 10.47 -4.25 -0.77
N MET A 99 9.99 -3.01 -0.54
CA MET A 99 8.74 -2.52 -1.14
C MET A 99 8.78 -2.69 -2.66
N CYS A 100 7.77 -3.35 -3.22
CA CYS A 100 7.72 -3.65 -4.65
C CYS A 100 7.71 -2.36 -5.49
N ILE A 101 8.80 -2.10 -6.23
CA ILE A 101 8.89 -0.94 -7.11
C ILE A 101 7.80 -0.93 -8.20
N PHE A 102 7.31 -2.10 -8.61
CA PHE A 102 6.24 -2.18 -9.61
C PHE A 102 4.90 -1.61 -9.14
N GLU A 103 4.67 -1.48 -7.83
CA GLU A 103 3.51 -0.75 -7.31
C GLU A 103 3.59 0.73 -7.73
N PHE A 104 4.76 1.35 -7.57
CA PHE A 104 4.99 2.73 -7.99
C PHE A 104 5.05 2.91 -9.50
N VAL A 105 5.51 1.91 -10.25
CA VAL A 105 5.64 2.00 -11.71
C VAL A 105 4.32 1.74 -12.43
N TYR A 106 3.57 0.71 -12.02
CA TYR A 106 2.46 0.19 -12.81
C TYR A 106 1.25 -0.31 -12.02
N PHE A 107 1.43 -1.17 -11.02
CA PHE A 107 0.32 -1.92 -10.43
C PHE A 107 -0.66 -1.05 -9.63
N ALA A 108 -0.14 -0.20 -8.75
CA ALA A 108 -1.01 0.61 -7.89
C ALA A 108 -1.82 1.62 -8.71
N ARG A 109 -3.03 1.89 -8.24
CA ARG A 109 -3.87 2.93 -8.83
C ARG A 109 -3.27 4.32 -8.56
N ASN A 110 -3.44 5.25 -9.49
CA ASN A 110 -2.84 6.58 -9.39
C ASN A 110 -3.29 7.39 -8.17
N ASP A 111 -4.52 7.16 -7.70
CA ASP A 111 -5.11 7.80 -6.52
C ASP A 111 -4.78 7.10 -5.20
N SER A 112 -4.11 5.94 -5.23
CA SER A 112 -3.61 5.26 -4.03
C SER A 112 -2.48 6.05 -3.36
N ILE A 113 -2.40 5.92 -2.04
CA ILE A 113 -1.33 6.42 -1.19
C ILE A 113 -0.54 5.21 -0.70
N MET A 114 0.77 5.20 -0.93
CA MET A 114 1.69 4.18 -0.46
C MET A 114 2.96 4.84 0.06
N GLN A 115 3.46 4.39 1.20
CA GLN A 115 4.60 5.01 1.90
C GLN A 115 4.41 6.52 2.10
N GLY A 116 3.18 6.93 2.43
CA GLY A 116 2.82 8.34 2.59
C GLY A 116 2.84 9.19 1.31
N GLN A 117 3.03 8.58 0.13
CA GLN A 117 3.06 9.27 -1.15
C GLN A 117 1.91 8.84 -2.05
N GLN A 118 1.25 9.81 -2.68
CA GLN A 118 0.27 9.50 -3.72
C GLN A 118 0.99 8.99 -4.98
N ILE A 119 0.53 7.87 -5.52
CA ILE A 119 1.16 7.19 -6.66
C ILE A 119 1.28 8.12 -7.89
N GLN A 120 0.25 8.92 -8.18
CA GLN A 120 0.29 9.91 -9.26
C GLN A 120 1.48 10.89 -9.12
N THR A 121 1.79 11.31 -7.90
CA THR A 121 2.87 12.27 -7.64
C THR A 121 4.25 11.65 -7.87
N VAL A 122 4.39 10.35 -7.59
CA VAL A 122 5.61 9.59 -7.87
C VAL A 122 5.79 9.36 -9.39
N ARG A 123 4.72 9.05 -10.11
CA ARG A 123 4.76 8.72 -11.55
C ARG A 123 4.95 9.94 -12.45
N ARG A 124 4.34 11.07 -12.10
CA ARG A 124 4.28 12.28 -12.95
C ARG A 124 5.66 12.77 -13.42
N PRO A 125 6.71 12.91 -12.58
CA PRO A 125 8.03 13.33 -13.04
C PRO A 125 8.66 12.39 -14.07
N ALA A 126 8.51 11.07 -13.89
CA ALA A 126 9.04 10.09 -14.84
C ALA A 126 8.34 10.20 -16.21
N LEU A 127 7.03 10.37 -16.21
CA LEU A 127 6.24 10.58 -17.44
C LEU A 127 6.65 11.87 -18.16
N LEU A 128 6.84 12.97 -17.44
CA LEU A 128 7.25 14.25 -18.02
C LEU A 128 8.66 14.18 -18.63
N LYS A 129 9.61 13.52 -17.95
CA LYS A 129 10.95 13.30 -18.50
C LYS A 129 10.90 12.49 -19.79
N ASN A 130 10.15 11.38 -19.79
CA ASN A 130 10.00 10.55 -20.99
C ASN A 130 9.39 11.32 -22.15
N ALA A 131 8.38 12.17 -21.88
CA ALA A 131 7.78 13.03 -22.90
C ALA A 131 8.77 14.05 -23.46
N ALA A 132 9.60 14.67 -22.60
CA ALA A 132 10.64 15.60 -23.02
C ALA A 132 11.71 14.92 -23.88
N THR A 133 12.23 13.76 -23.46
CA THR A 133 13.20 12.97 -24.23
C THR A 133 12.63 12.56 -25.59
N PHE A 134 11.34 12.21 -25.65
CA PHE A 134 10.68 11.86 -26.90
C PHE A 134 10.50 13.07 -27.83
N ALA A 135 10.28 14.27 -27.27
CA ALA A 135 10.20 15.51 -28.04
C ALA A 135 11.59 15.94 -28.57
N GLU A 136 12.63 15.80 -27.78
CA GLU A 136 14.02 16.05 -28.19
C GLU A 136 14.47 15.09 -29.30
N GLY A 137 14.11 13.80 -29.20
CA GLY A 137 14.39 12.80 -30.22
C GLY A 137 13.67 13.02 -31.56
N ARG A 138 12.49 13.67 -31.57
CA ARG A 138 11.82 14.07 -32.82
C ARG A 138 12.46 15.26 -33.51
N ASN A 139 13.13 16.14 -32.76
CA ASN A 139 13.80 17.33 -33.30
C ASN A 139 15.26 17.07 -33.73
N SER A 140 15.73 15.82 -33.66
CA SER A 140 17.04 15.44 -34.17
C SER A 140 16.97 15.37 -35.70
N PRO A 141 17.81 16.10 -36.47
CA PRO A 141 17.83 15.95 -37.91
C PRO A 141 18.21 14.51 -38.26
N GLN A 142 17.32 13.79 -38.95
CA GLN A 142 17.69 12.55 -39.61
C GLN A 142 18.76 12.90 -40.63
N LYS A 143 20.01 12.50 -40.39
CA LYS A 143 21.04 12.51 -41.43
C LYS A 143 20.62 11.48 -42.47
N GLU A 144 19.91 11.93 -43.50
CA GLU A 144 19.76 11.20 -44.75
C GLU A 144 21.16 11.06 -45.37
N ASN A 145 21.82 9.93 -45.09
CA ASN A 145 22.96 9.48 -45.88
C ASN A 145 22.41 8.98 -47.21
N ILE A 146 22.29 9.88 -48.18
CA ILE A 146 22.14 9.52 -49.59
C ILE A 146 23.54 9.46 -50.18
N THR A 147 23.88 8.27 -50.66
CA THR A 147 25.07 7.88 -51.45
C THR A 147 25.43 8.85 -52.57
#